data_AF-A0A4C1U822-F1
#
_entry.id   AF-A0A4C1U822-F1
#
_cell.length_a   1.000
_cell.length_b   1.000
_cell.length_c   1.000
_cell.angle_alpha   90.00
_cell.angle_beta   90.00
_cell.angle_gamma   90.00
#
_symmetry.space_group_name_H-M   'P 1'
#
loop_
_entity.id
_entity.type
_entity.pdbx_description
1 polymer ?
#
loop_
_entity_poly.entity_id
_entity_poly.type
_entity_poly.pdbx_seq_one_letter_code
_entity_poly.pdbx_strand_id
1 'polypeptide(L)'
;MRALIFVLFVSVCVAVCVARPDKQDLKQVKAELARKKACMRDCQSAGLQPLCAGKTGEKPKSFGSECVLHNYNCEHNDSLHKISAGECPGSDGIRLA
;
A
#
# COMPACT_ATOMS: atom_id res chain seq x y z
N MET A 1 -30.64 -42.00 18.34
CA MET A 1 -30.80 -40.52 18.28
C MET A 1 -29.61 -39.75 18.86
N ARG A 2 -29.07 -40.11 20.04
CA ARG A 2 -27.93 -39.40 20.65
C ARG A 2 -26.65 -39.40 19.80
N ALA A 3 -26.26 -40.53 19.20
CA ALA A 3 -25.06 -40.63 18.37
C ALA A 3 -25.10 -39.76 17.09
N LEU A 4 -26.27 -39.66 16.45
CA LEU A 4 -26.47 -38.82 15.26
C LEU A 4 -26.31 -37.32 15.57
N ILE A 5 -26.77 -36.89 16.76
CA ILE A 5 -26.63 -35.50 17.22
C ILE A 5 -25.15 -35.17 17.48
N PHE A 6 -24.40 -36.08 18.12
CA PHE A 6 -22.97 -35.89 18.34
C PHE A 6 -22.18 -35.81 17.03
N VAL A 7 -22.50 -36.67 16.05
CA VAL A 7 -21.84 -36.65 14.74
C VAL A 7 -22.11 -35.35 13.99
N LEU A 8 -23.34 -34.84 14.02
CA LEU A 8 -23.70 -33.54 13.43
C LEU A 8 -23.01 -32.38 14.15
N PHE A 9 -22.89 -32.43 15.47
CA PHE A 9 -22.23 -31.36 16.22
C PHE A 9 -20.72 -31.33 15.96
N VAL A 10 -20.08 -32.50 15.87
CA VAL A 10 -18.64 -32.61 15.54
C VAL A 10 -18.38 -32.16 14.11
N SER A 11 -19.23 -32.52 13.13
CA SER A 11 -19.03 -32.10 11.74
C SER A 11 -19.14 -30.58 11.57
N VAL A 12 -20.07 -29.93 12.28
CA VAL A 12 -20.21 -28.46 12.28
C VAL A 12 -18.98 -27.79 12.92
N CYS A 13 -18.47 -28.32 14.03
CA CYS A 13 -17.28 -27.78 14.68
C CYS A 13 -16.04 -27.84 13.77
N VAL A 14 -15.84 -28.94 13.03
CA VAL A 14 -14.71 -29.09 12.11
C VAL A 14 -14.81 -28.09 10.95
N ALA A 15 -15.99 -27.91 10.36
CA ALA A 15 -16.19 -26.92 9.30
C ALA A 15 -15.91 -25.47 9.77
N VAL A 16 -16.33 -25.12 11.00
CA VAL A 16 -16.07 -23.79 11.59
C VAL A 16 -14.58 -23.58 11.89
N CYS A 17 -13.85 -24.60 12.31
CA CYS A 17 -12.41 -24.50 12.57
C CYS A 17 -11.58 -24.30 11.29
N VAL A 18 -12.00 -24.90 10.16
CA VAL A 18 -11.33 -24.76 8.85
C VAL A 18 -11.63 -23.40 8.20
N ALA A 19 -12.78 -22.80 8.48
CA ALA A 19 -13.17 -21.49 7.94
C ALA A 19 -12.68 -20.28 8.76
N ARG A 20 -11.87 -20.48 9.81
CA ARG A 20 -11.26 -19.35 10.54
C ARG A 20 -10.20 -18.70 9.63
N PRO A 21 -10.30 -17.38 9.35
CA PRO A 21 -9.27 -16.69 8.58
C PRO A 21 -7.93 -16.78 9.32
N ASP A 22 -6.91 -17.20 8.59
CA ASP A 22 -5.62 -17.61 9.10
C ASP A 22 -4.88 -16.43 9.74
N LYS A 23 -4.22 -16.64 10.89
CA LYS A 23 -3.41 -15.62 11.58
C LYS A 23 -2.24 -15.13 10.72
N GLN A 24 -1.91 -15.82 9.63
CA GLN A 24 -0.90 -15.41 8.67
C GLN A 24 -1.25 -14.12 7.94
N ASP A 25 -2.53 -13.86 7.64
CA ASP A 25 -2.95 -12.66 6.92
C ASP A 25 -2.60 -11.40 7.72
N LEU A 26 -2.86 -11.41 9.03
CA LEU A 26 -2.50 -10.30 9.91
C LEU A 26 -0.98 -10.08 10.02
N LYS A 27 -0.18 -11.15 9.96
CA LYS A 27 1.29 -11.03 9.98
C LYS A 27 1.80 -10.43 8.67
N GLN A 28 1.25 -10.84 7.54
CA GLN A 28 1.63 -10.30 6.23
C GLN A 28 1.23 -8.83 6.09
N VAL A 29 0.00 -8.47 6.49
CA VAL A 29 -0.46 -7.07 6.51
C VAL A 29 0.41 -6.20 7.41
N LYS A 30 0.81 -6.69 8.60
CA LYS A 30 1.73 -5.94 9.49
C LYS A 30 3.12 -5.77 8.89
N ALA A 31 3.65 -6.79 8.20
CA ALA A 31 4.95 -6.70 7.55
C ALA A 31 4.93 -5.70 6.39
N GLU A 32 3.87 -5.69 5.57
CA GLU A 32 3.65 -4.68 4.53
C GLU A 32 3.53 -3.27 5.12
N LEU A 33 2.76 -3.10 6.19
CA LEU A 33 2.60 -1.79 6.84
C LEU A 33 3.92 -1.30 7.45
N ALA A 34 4.70 -2.19 8.07
CA ALA A 34 6.01 -1.87 8.59
C ALA A 34 6.99 -1.46 7.48
N ARG A 35 6.92 -2.14 6.32
CA ARG A 35 7.72 -1.81 5.15
C ARG A 35 7.33 -0.45 4.56
N LYS A 36 6.03 -0.17 4.39
CA LYS A 36 5.55 1.15 3.98
C LYS A 36 5.98 2.25 4.96
N LYS A 37 5.86 2.00 6.26
CA LYS A 37 6.30 2.93 7.30
C LYS A 37 7.81 3.18 7.30
N ALA A 38 8.62 2.19 6.92
CA ALA A 38 10.06 2.37 6.75
C ALA A 38 10.42 3.26 5.55
N CYS A 39 9.56 3.28 4.52
CA CYS A 39 9.72 4.12 3.34
C CYS A 39 9.17 5.54 3.53
N MET A 40 8.09 5.72 4.28
CA MET A 40 7.49 7.04 4.52
C MET A 40 8.39 7.92 5.38
N ARG A 41 9.02 8.91 4.74
CA ARG A 41 9.66 10.05 5.40
C ARG A 41 8.62 11.12 5.70
N ASP A 42 8.78 11.82 6.82
CA ASP A 42 8.00 13.02 7.09
C ASP A 42 8.43 14.13 6.12
N CYS A 43 7.49 14.55 5.27
CA CYS A 43 7.70 15.57 4.25
C CYS A 43 7.10 16.93 4.66
N GLN A 44 6.58 17.11 5.88
CA GLN A 44 6.01 18.41 6.31
C GLN A 44 7.02 19.55 6.28
N SER A 45 8.30 19.23 6.53
CA SER A 45 9.41 20.19 6.48
C SER A 45 9.98 20.38 5.07
N ALA A 46 9.67 19.47 4.14
CA ALA A 46 10.04 19.61 2.74
C ALA A 46 9.00 20.52 2.08
N GLY A 47 9.34 21.79 1.89
CA GLY A 47 8.41 22.80 1.36
C GLY A 47 7.63 22.31 0.13
N LEU A 48 6.37 22.75 0.00
CA LEU A 48 5.50 22.42 -1.13
C LEU A 48 6.13 22.91 -2.44
N GLN A 49 6.87 22.03 -3.10
CA GLN A 49 7.53 22.26 -4.38
C GLN A 49 6.97 21.24 -5.36
N PRO A 50 5.83 21.54 -5.99
CA PRO A 50 5.23 20.62 -6.93
C PRO A 50 6.23 20.31 -8.04
N LEU A 51 6.31 19.05 -8.42
CA LEU A 51 7.18 18.57 -9.48
C LEU A 51 6.49 17.49 -10.30
N CYS A 52 6.96 17.38 -11.53
CA CYS A 52 6.55 16.35 -12.45
C CYS A 52 7.62 15.27 -12.45
N ALA A 53 7.24 14.04 -12.15
CA ALA A 53 8.14 12.91 -12.23
C ALA A 53 7.52 11.76 -13.00
N GLY A 54 8.37 11.06 -13.75
CA GLY A 54 7.94 10.01 -14.65
C GLY A 54 9.10 9.11 -15.02
N LYS A 55 8.78 8.09 -15.80
CA LYS A 55 9.74 7.18 -16.42
C LYS A 55 9.42 7.11 -17.91
N THR A 56 10.45 6.86 -18.72
CA THR A 56 10.30 6.72 -20.17
C THR A 56 9.28 5.63 -20.50
N GLY A 57 8.20 6.01 -21.19
CA GLY A 57 7.13 5.09 -21.62
C GLY A 57 5.91 5.03 -20.68
N GLU A 58 5.94 5.71 -19.54
CA GLU A 58 4.80 5.79 -18.61
C GLU A 58 4.24 7.21 -18.54
N LYS A 59 2.96 7.32 -18.13
CA LYS A 59 2.34 8.63 -17.90
C LYS A 59 3.04 9.31 -16.73
N PRO A 60 3.53 10.55 -16.91
CA PRO A 60 4.21 11.26 -15.84
C PRO A 60 3.18 11.67 -14.77
N LYS A 61 3.61 11.66 -13.51
CA LYS A 61 2.79 11.93 -12.33
C LYS A 61 3.27 13.20 -11.62
N SER A 62 2.30 13.97 -11.13
CA SER A 62 2.57 15.17 -10.35
C SER A 62 2.73 14.82 -8.88
N PHE A 63 3.80 15.30 -8.24
CA PHE A 63 4.10 15.09 -6.83
C PHE A 63 4.25 16.43 -6.12
N GLY A 64 3.81 16.51 -4.85
CA GLY A 64 3.87 17.75 -4.07
C GLY A 64 5.27 18.20 -3.65
N SER A 65 6.25 17.29 -3.65
CA SER A 65 7.67 17.59 -3.39
C SER A 65 8.59 16.43 -3.79
N GLU A 66 9.91 16.63 -3.76
CA GLU A 66 10.90 15.57 -3.98
C GLU A 66 10.88 14.51 -2.87
N CYS A 67 10.56 14.90 -1.64
CA CYS A 67 10.39 13.97 -0.53
C CYS A 67 9.24 12.99 -0.79
N VAL A 68 8.13 13.51 -1.32
CA VAL A 68 6.95 12.72 -1.71
C VAL A 68 7.26 11.75 -2.83
N LEU A 69 7.99 12.21 -3.86
CA LEU A 69 8.47 11.35 -4.94
C LEU A 69 9.31 10.19 -4.41
N HIS A 70 10.21 10.47 -3.46
CA HIS A 70 11.06 9.45 -2.85
C HIS A 70 10.26 8.43 -2.05
N ASN A 71 9.28 8.87 -1.25
CA ASN A 71 8.39 7.98 -0.52
C ASN A 71 7.63 7.06 -1.48
N TYR A 72 7.06 7.62 -2.55
CA TYR A 72 6.35 6.83 -3.57
C TYR A 72 7.26 5.79 -4.21
N ASN A 73 8.46 6.20 -4.65
CA ASN A 73 9.44 5.29 -5.23
C ASN A 73 9.80 4.14 -4.27
N CYS A 74 10.00 4.44 -2.99
CA CYS A 74 10.32 3.42 -1.99
C CYS A 74 9.14 2.47 -1.74
N GLU A 75 7.92 2.99 -1.59
CA GLU A 75 6.73 2.17 -1.35
C GLU A 75 6.39 1.25 -2.52
N HIS A 76 6.51 1.76 -3.74
CA HIS A 76 6.12 1.05 -4.96
C HIS A 76 7.27 0.27 -5.61
N ASN A 77 8.51 0.38 -5.10
CA ASN A 77 9.73 -0.09 -5.77
C ASN A 77 9.88 0.50 -7.18
N ASP A 78 9.45 1.74 -7.32
CA ASP A 78 9.52 2.50 -8.56
C ASP A 78 10.78 3.37 -8.59
N SER A 79 11.11 3.81 -9.80
CA SER A 79 12.28 4.66 -10.09
C SER A 79 11.86 5.86 -10.93
N LEU A 80 10.84 6.59 -10.46
CA LEU A 80 10.39 7.81 -11.11
C LEU A 80 11.41 8.91 -10.87
N HIS A 81 11.78 9.61 -11.94
CA HIS A 81 12.73 10.71 -11.88
C HIS A 81 12.02 12.02 -12.17
N LYS A 82 12.50 13.10 -11.55
CA LYS A 82 12.02 14.46 -11.80
C LYS A 82 12.29 14.82 -13.26
N ILE A 83 11.23 15.19 -13.97
CA ILE A 83 11.26 15.64 -15.36
C ILE A 83 11.24 17.18 -15.40
N SER A 84 10.34 17.80 -14.64
CA SER A 84 10.22 19.26 -14.56
C SER A 84 9.82 19.73 -13.17
N ALA A 85 10.12 21.00 -12.87
CA ALA A 85 9.49 21.70 -11.76
C ALA A 85 8.04 22.07 -12.16
N GLY A 86 7.11 21.98 -11.21
CA GLY A 86 5.68 22.15 -11.46
C GLY A 86 4.96 20.83 -11.78
N GLU A 87 3.63 20.85 -11.72
CA GLU A 87 2.79 19.68 -12.02
C GLU A 87 2.90 19.27 -13.50
N CYS A 88 2.80 17.97 -13.78
CA CYS A 88 2.80 17.46 -15.14
C CYS A 88 1.54 17.90 -15.90
N PRO A 89 1.65 18.38 -17.15
CA PRO A 89 0.50 18.74 -17.97
C PRO A 89 -0.35 17.49 -18.27
N GLY A 90 -1.64 17.53 -17.87
CA GLY A 90 -2.60 16.44 -18.11
C GLY A 90 -2.45 15.23 -17.17
N SER A 91 -1.81 15.40 -16.01
CA SER A 91 -1.65 14.35 -15.00
C SER A 91 -2.52 14.59 -13.78
N ASP A 92 -2.99 13.51 -13.16
CA ASP A 92 -3.66 13.57 -11.85
C ASP A 92 -2.64 13.95 -10.77
N GLY A 93 -2.93 15.03 -10.05
CA GLY A 93 -2.13 15.49 -8.90
C GLY A 93 -2.11 14.46 -7.77
N ILE A 94 -0.95 13.88 -7.46
CA ILE A 94 -0.78 13.10 -6.22
C ILE A 94 -0.62 14.11 -5.08
N ARG A 95 -1.76 14.53 -4.52
CA ARG A 95 -1.81 15.31 -3.28
C ARG A 95 -1.71 14.31 -2.12
N LEU A 96 -0.69 14.44 -1.27
CA LEU A 96 -0.74 13.71 0.00
C LEU A 96 -1.90 14.26 0.80
N ALA A 97 -2.73 13.35 1.30
CA ALA A 97 -3.62 13.62 2.42
C ALA A 97 -2.80 13.78 3.71
#